data_AF-A0A285AZC5-F1
#
_entry.id   AF-A0A285AZC5-F1
#
_cell.length_a   1.000
_cell.length_b   1.000
_cell.length_c   1.000
_cell.angle_alpha   90.00
_cell.angle_beta   90.00
_cell.angle_gamma   90.00
#
_symmetry.space_group_name_H-M   'P 1'
#
loop_
_entity.id
_entity.type
_entity.pdbx_description
1 polymer ?
#
loop_
_entity_poly.entity_id
_entity_poly.type
_entity_poly.pdbx_seq_one_letter_code
_entity_poly.pdbx_strand_id
1 'polypeptide(L)'
;MFLLRTLVLAVTAGLLAGCAVGPDYHRPDAPLLKHYHSQPAVQQRSASRIASFDVWWEGFNDPMLSSLVSDALAQNLDLAQATARMAQARADRLCGDAGRPASPETGYYRGGASSRRLSCT
;
A
#
# COMPACT_ATOMS: atom_id res chain seq x y z
N MET A 1 -42.80 -11.43 -31.18
CA MET A 1 -42.41 -11.94 -29.84
C MET A 1 -40.92 -12.31 -29.72
N PHE A 2 -40.31 -13.00 -30.69
CA PHE A 2 -38.87 -13.34 -30.63
C PHE A 2 -37.93 -12.12 -30.59
N LEU A 3 -38.14 -11.12 -31.45
CA LEU A 3 -37.35 -9.88 -31.48
C LEU A 3 -37.39 -9.07 -30.16
N LEU A 4 -38.55 -9.05 -29.49
CA LEU A 4 -38.70 -8.33 -28.22
C LEU A 4 -37.92 -9.04 -27.11
N ARG A 5 -37.88 -10.38 -27.13
CA ARG A 5 -37.14 -11.20 -26.15
C ARG A 5 -35.62 -11.07 -26.33
N THR A 6 -35.14 -11.03 -27.58
CA THR A 6 -33.71 -10.83 -27.86
C THR A 6 -33.24 -9.43 -27.48
N LEU A 7 -34.08 -8.41 -27.69
CA LEU A 7 -33.76 -7.03 -27.31
C LEU A 7 -33.70 -6.86 -25.78
N VAL A 8 -34.65 -7.46 -25.04
CA VAL A 8 -34.64 -7.46 -23.57
C VAL A 8 -33.41 -8.19 -23.01
N LEU A 9 -33.00 -9.31 -23.61
CA LEU A 9 -31.77 -10.02 -23.21
C LEU A 9 -30.50 -9.20 -23.45
N ALA A 10 -30.42 -8.50 -24.58
CA ALA A 10 -29.27 -7.67 -24.92
C ALA A 10 -29.14 -6.45 -23.99
N VAL A 11 -30.25 -5.77 -23.68
CA VAL A 11 -30.27 -4.63 -22.77
C VAL A 11 -29.90 -5.04 -21.35
N THR A 12 -30.42 -6.16 -20.87
CA THR A 12 -30.06 -6.69 -19.54
C THR A 12 -28.60 -7.08 -19.46
N ALA A 13 -28.03 -7.75 -20.47
CA ALA A 13 -26.60 -8.06 -20.51
C ALA A 13 -25.71 -6.80 -20.52
N GLY A 14 -26.10 -5.75 -21.25
CA GLY A 14 -25.37 -4.48 -21.27
C GLY A 14 -25.35 -3.75 -19.92
N LEU A 15 -26.46 -3.82 -19.17
CA LEU A 15 -26.56 -3.22 -17.83
C LEU A 15 -25.69 -3.96 -16.78
N LEU A 16 -25.39 -5.25 -16.99
CA LEU A 16 -24.51 -6.03 -16.10
C LEU A 16 -23.01 -5.83 -16.39
N ALA A 17 -22.64 -5.36 -17.58
CA ALA A 17 -21.24 -5.17 -18.00
C ALA A 17 -20.56 -3.91 -17.40
N GLY A 18 -21.33 -3.03 -16.74
CA GLY A 18 -20.82 -1.78 -16.15
C GLY A 18 -20.25 -1.92 -14.72
N CYS A 19 -20.16 -3.12 -14.15
CA CYS A 19 -19.77 -3.34 -12.74
C CYS A 19 -18.26 -3.55 -12.52
N ALA A 20 -17.40 -3.06 -13.43
CA ALA A 20 -15.97 -3.29 -13.38
C ALA A 20 -15.15 -1.98 -13.36
N VAL A 21 -14.54 -1.75 -12.19
CA VAL A 21 -13.17 -1.28 -11.93
C VAL A 21 -12.83 0.15 -12.39
N GLY A 22 -12.48 1.00 -11.42
CA GLY A 22 -12.02 2.37 -11.66
C GLY A 22 -10.84 2.44 -12.64
N PRO A 23 -10.59 3.64 -13.20
CA PRO A 23 -9.61 3.84 -14.26
C PRO A 23 -8.23 3.32 -13.86
N ASP A 24 -7.45 2.91 -14.86
CA ASP A 24 -6.06 2.53 -14.67
C ASP A 24 -5.33 3.61 -13.87
N TYR A 25 -4.65 3.16 -12.80
CA TYR A 25 -3.92 4.09 -11.96
C TYR A 25 -2.75 4.69 -12.75
N HIS A 26 -2.82 6.00 -13.00
CA HIS A 26 -1.71 6.79 -13.50
C HIS A 26 -1.13 7.61 -12.36
N ARG A 27 0.17 7.40 -12.08
CA ARG A 27 0.90 8.21 -11.09
C ARG A 27 0.88 9.68 -11.55
N PRO A 28 0.40 10.62 -10.72
CA PRO A 28 0.47 12.03 -11.05
C PRO A 28 1.91 12.52 -11.16
N ASP A 29 2.17 13.43 -12.11
CA ASP A 29 3.44 14.15 -12.18
C ASP A 29 3.61 15.03 -10.94
N ALA A 30 4.72 14.83 -10.23
CA ALA A 30 5.12 15.63 -9.07
C ALA A 30 6.43 16.35 -9.41
N PRO A 31 6.37 17.53 -10.07
CA PRO A 31 7.58 18.23 -10.50
C PRO A 31 8.41 18.65 -9.27
N LEU A 32 9.59 18.05 -9.15
CA LEU A 32 10.57 18.39 -8.12
C LEU A 32 11.60 19.39 -8.67
N LEU A 33 12.19 20.15 -7.76
CA LEU A 33 13.33 21.01 -8.07
C LEU A 33 14.51 20.15 -8.52
N LYS A 34 15.19 20.56 -9.60
CA LYS A 34 16.43 19.90 -10.06
C LYS A 34 17.57 20.02 -9.05
N HIS A 35 17.60 21.15 -8.32
CA HIS A 35 18.60 21.44 -7.30
C HIS A 35 17.94 22.03 -6.05
N TYR A 36 18.34 21.53 -4.88
CA TYR A 36 17.98 22.11 -3.59
C TYR A 36 18.95 23.26 -3.26
N HIS A 37 18.46 24.30 -2.56
CA HIS A 37 19.26 25.49 -2.22
C HIS A 37 20.61 25.20 -1.56
N SER A 38 20.68 24.16 -0.73
CA SER A 38 21.88 23.78 0.03
C SER A 38 22.67 22.64 -0.59
N GLN A 39 22.32 22.20 -1.80
CA GLN A 39 22.91 21.03 -2.44
C GLN A 39 24.45 21.09 -2.44
N PRO A 40 25.12 22.13 -2.97
CA PRO A 40 26.60 22.17 -3.03
C PRO A 40 27.30 21.96 -1.68
N ALA A 41 26.75 22.52 -0.60
CA ALA A 41 27.29 22.38 0.75
C ALA A 41 27.13 20.96 1.30
N VAL A 42 26.14 20.20 0.83
CA VAL A 42 25.93 18.79 1.20
C VAL A 42 26.86 17.88 0.40
N GLN A 43 27.08 18.10 -0.91
CA GLN A 43 28.03 17.28 -1.68
C GLN A 43 29.49 17.47 -1.25
N GLN A 44 29.83 18.62 -0.67
CA GLN A 44 31.17 18.86 -0.12
C GLN A 44 31.43 18.10 1.20
N ARG A 45 30.39 17.56 1.87
CA ARG A 45 30.58 16.74 3.06
C ARG A 45 30.99 15.32 2.66
N SER A 46 32.15 14.88 3.12
CA SER A 46 32.49 13.46 3.15
C SER A 46 31.62 12.79 4.22
N ALA A 47 30.54 12.12 3.82
CA ALA A 47 29.71 11.36 4.74
C ALA A 47 30.52 10.17 5.31
N SER A 48 31.08 10.32 6.51
CA SER A 48 32.02 9.33 7.07
C SER A 48 31.33 8.10 7.67
N ARG A 49 30.01 8.09 7.80
CA ARG A 49 29.17 6.95 8.17
C ARG A 49 27.73 7.30 7.85
N ILE A 50 27.16 6.70 6.81
CA ILE A 50 25.71 6.74 6.60
C ILE A 50 25.16 5.63 7.49
N ALA A 51 24.64 5.96 8.67
CA ALA A 51 23.78 5.04 9.39
C ALA A 51 22.60 4.68 8.46
N SER A 52 22.18 3.41 8.45
CA SER A 52 21.02 3.04 7.64
C SER A 52 19.81 3.87 8.08
N PHE A 53 18.88 4.14 7.18
CA PHE A 53 17.67 4.89 7.53
C PHE A 53 16.89 4.23 8.68
N ASP A 54 16.99 2.91 8.81
CA ASP A 54 16.35 2.13 9.87
C ASP A 54 16.93 2.40 11.26
N VAL A 55 18.22 2.77 11.36
CA VAL A 55 18.93 3.05 12.63
C VAL A 55 19.69 4.38 12.60
N TRP A 56 19.08 5.41 11.99
CA TRP A 56 19.71 6.71 11.75
C TRP A 56 20.33 7.36 13.01
N TRP A 57 19.79 7.08 14.19
CA TRP A 57 20.26 7.63 15.47
C TRP A 57 21.65 7.12 15.86
N GLU A 58 22.10 5.98 15.32
CA GLU A 58 23.47 5.49 15.56
C GLU A 58 24.54 6.41 14.96
N GLY A 59 24.17 7.25 13.98
CA GLY A 59 25.05 8.28 13.42
C GLY A 59 25.53 9.31 14.46
N PHE A 60 24.84 9.44 15.59
CA PHE A 60 25.23 10.33 16.69
C PHE A 60 26.30 9.73 17.59
N ASN A 61 26.52 8.41 17.52
CA ASN A 61 27.49 7.69 18.34
C ASN A 61 27.28 7.91 19.86
N ASP A 62 26.02 8.02 20.29
CA ASP A 62 25.60 8.18 21.69
C ASP A 62 24.83 6.92 22.15
N PRO A 63 25.39 6.13 23.08
CA PRO A 63 24.76 4.90 23.57
C PRO A 63 23.49 5.14 24.38
N MET A 64 23.37 6.30 25.07
CA MET A 64 22.17 6.65 25.83
C MET A 64 21.02 7.03 24.89
N LEU A 65 21.33 7.76 23.81
CA LEU A 65 20.33 8.03 22.77
C LEU A 65 19.82 6.72 22.16
N SER A 66 20.73 5.80 21.83
CA SER A 66 20.37 4.51 21.25
C SER A 66 19.47 3.68 22.17
N SER A 67 19.72 3.66 23.49
CA SER A 67 18.84 2.95 24.42
C SER A 67 17.46 3.58 24.51
N LEU A 68 17.39 4.91 24.62
CA LEU A 68 16.12 5.64 24.66
C LEU A 68 15.26 5.40 23.40
N VAL A 69 15.88 5.44 22.22
CA VAL A 69 15.17 5.16 20.96
C VAL A 69 14.70 3.71 20.91
N SER A 70 15.53 2.76 21.34
CA SER A 70 15.17 1.34 21.39
C SER A 70 13.98 1.08 22.32
N ASP A 71 14.01 1.64 23.53
CA ASP A 71 12.93 1.53 24.50
C ASP A 71 11.63 2.17 23.98
N ALA A 72 11.75 3.36 23.37
CA ALA A 72 10.62 4.05 22.78
C ALA A 72 9.99 3.22 21.65
N LEU A 73 10.78 2.67 20.73
CA LEU A 73 10.28 1.83 19.63
C LEU A 73 9.63 0.54 20.13
N ALA A 74 10.18 -0.09 21.17
CA ALA A 74 9.65 -1.33 21.73
C ALA A 74 8.28 -1.16 22.41
N GLN A 75 8.01 0.03 22.96
CA GLN A 75 6.82 0.32 23.78
C GLN A 75 5.89 1.37 23.14
N ASN A 76 6.07 1.69 21.86
CA ASN A 76 5.30 2.73 21.19
C ASN A 76 3.86 2.26 20.85
N LEU A 77 2.88 2.78 21.59
CA LEU A 77 1.46 2.47 21.36
C LEU A 77 0.91 3.05 20.04
N ASP A 78 1.47 4.14 19.53
CA ASP A 78 1.06 4.71 18.24
C ASP A 78 1.47 3.79 17.07
N LEU A 79 2.66 3.19 17.13
CA LEU A 79 3.09 2.17 16.17
C LEU A 79 2.25 0.90 16.27
N ALA A 80 1.91 0.45 17.49
CA ALA A 80 1.00 -0.68 17.69
C ALA A 80 -0.39 -0.39 17.09
N GLN A 81 -0.90 0.82 17.26
CA GLN A 81 -2.16 1.26 16.67
C GLN A 81 -2.08 1.32 15.14
N ALA A 82 -1.01 1.87 14.57
CA ALA A 82 -0.81 1.97 13.12
C ALA A 82 -0.75 0.59 12.46
N THR A 83 -0.03 -0.36 13.07
CA THR A 83 0.05 -1.75 12.57
C THR A 83 -1.30 -2.46 12.64
N ALA A 84 -2.08 -2.25 13.72
CA ALA A 84 -3.45 -2.76 13.82
C ALA A 84 -4.36 -2.21 12.70
N ARG A 85 -4.28 -0.90 12.41
CA ARG A 85 -5.04 -0.27 11.31
C ARG A 85 -4.66 -0.84 9.94
N MET A 86 -3.37 -1.10 9.70
CA MET A 86 -2.92 -1.77 8.47
C MET A 86 -3.44 -3.20 8.36
N ALA A 87 -3.47 -3.94 9.47
CA ALA A 87 -4.02 -5.30 9.51
C ALA A 87 -5.52 -5.31 9.20
N GLN A 88 -6.28 -4.37 9.78
CA GLN A 88 -7.69 -4.17 9.48
C GLN A 88 -7.92 -3.88 7.99
N ALA A 89 -7.22 -2.89 7.42
CA ALA A 89 -7.37 -2.55 6.00
C ALA A 89 -7.05 -3.73 5.05
N ARG A 90 -6.09 -4.58 5.42
CA ARG A 90 -5.78 -5.82 4.66
C ARG A 90 -6.91 -6.84 4.77
N ALA A 91 -7.50 -7.00 5.95
CA ALA A 91 -8.65 -7.88 6.14
C ALA A 91 -9.87 -7.39 5.34
N ASP A 92 -10.16 -6.09 5.38
CA ASP A 92 -11.26 -5.48 4.63
C ASP A 92 -11.09 -5.68 3.12
N ARG A 93 -9.87 -5.51 2.60
CA ARG A 93 -9.56 -5.79 1.20
C ARG A 93 -9.79 -7.26 0.84
N LEU A 94 -9.29 -8.19 1.66
CA LEU A 94 -9.45 -9.63 1.41
C LEU A 94 -10.92 -10.05 1.42
N CYS A 95 -11.72 -9.48 2.33
CA CYS A 95 -13.17 -9.71 2.36
C CYS A 95 -13.86 -9.15 1.11
N GLY A 96 -13.45 -7.97 0.62
CA GLY A 96 -13.95 -7.41 -0.64
C GLY A 96 -13.55 -8.22 -1.88
N ASP A 97 -12.33 -8.78 -1.90
CA ASP A 97 -11.82 -9.57 -3.02
C ASP A 97 -12.44 -10.98 -3.09
N ALA A 98 -12.88 -11.55 -1.96
CA ALA A 98 -13.49 -12.88 -1.90
C ALA A 98 -14.80 -13.03 -2.73
N GLY A 99 -15.46 -11.91 -3.07
CA GLY A 99 -16.65 -11.88 -3.92
C GLY A 99 -16.37 -11.67 -5.42
N ARG A 100 -15.11 -11.52 -5.84
CA ARG A 100 -14.76 -11.11 -7.21
C ARG A 100 -14.29 -12.32 -8.06
N PRO A 101 -14.81 -12.54 -9.28
CA PRO A 101 -14.24 -13.53 -10.18
C PRO A 101 -12.81 -13.13 -10.56
N ALA A 102 -11.89 -14.10 -10.58
CA ALA A 102 -10.49 -13.85 -10.95
C ALA A 102 -10.41 -13.34 -12.40
N SER A 103 -9.97 -12.09 -12.56
CA SER A 103 -9.75 -11.47 -13.87
C SER A 103 -8.51 -12.07 -14.55
N PRO A 104 -8.59 -12.46 -15.83
CA PRO A 104 -7.53 -13.17 -16.53
C PRO A 104 -6.33 -12.29 -16.91
N GLU A 105 -6.47 -10.96 -16.98
CA GLU A 105 -5.39 -10.07 -17.43
C GLU A 105 -4.43 -9.62 -16.34
N THR A 106 -4.68 -9.94 -15.07
CA THR A 106 -3.81 -9.52 -13.98
C THR A 106 -2.84 -10.65 -13.65
N GLY A 107 -1.59 -10.54 -14.11
CA GLY A 107 -0.43 -11.29 -13.61
C GLY A 107 -0.12 -10.92 -12.15
N TYR A 108 -1.09 -11.15 -11.26
CA TYR A 108 -1.30 -10.45 -10.01
C TYR A 108 -1.10 -11.41 -8.84
N TYR A 109 -0.06 -11.10 -8.05
CA TYR A 109 0.05 -11.34 -6.62
C TYR A 109 -0.89 -12.41 -6.05
N ARG A 110 -0.60 -13.68 -6.36
CA ARG A 110 -1.03 -14.80 -5.54
C ARG A 110 -0.22 -14.76 -4.24
N GLY A 111 -0.49 -13.76 -3.39
CA GLY A 111 -0.15 -13.84 -1.99
C GLY A 111 -0.93 -15.03 -1.45
N GLY A 112 -0.21 -16.10 -1.08
CA GLY A 112 -0.80 -17.37 -0.69
C GLY A 112 -1.97 -17.16 0.27
N ALA A 113 -3.15 -17.61 -0.15
CA ALA A 113 -4.33 -17.65 0.71
C ALA A 113 -4.01 -18.57 1.89
N SER A 114 -3.53 -17.96 2.98
CA SER A 114 -3.48 -18.61 4.29
C SER A 114 -4.92 -18.97 4.64
N SER A 115 -5.20 -20.26 4.79
CA SER A 115 -6.54 -20.81 5.03
C SER A 115 -7.09 -20.50 6.44
N ARG A 116 -6.67 -19.38 7.05
CA ARG A 116 -7.39 -18.82 8.19
C ARG A 116 -8.70 -18.28 7.64
N ARG A 117 -9.80 -18.98 7.94
CA ARG A 117 -11.16 -18.47 7.76
C ARG A 117 -11.26 -17.14 8.52
N LEU A 118 -11.06 -16.04 7.82
CA LEU A 118 -11.45 -14.73 8.29
C LEU A 118 -12.97 -14.72 8.13
N SER A 119 -13.70 -14.81 9.24
CA SER A 119 -15.15 -14.56 9.21
C SER A 119 -15.34 -13.09 8.88
N CYS A 120 -15.60 -12.80 7.61
CA CYS A 120 -16.11 -11.52 7.17
C CYS A 120 -17.56 -11.43 7.68
N THR A 121 -17.76 -10.84 8.86
CA THR A 121 -19.08 -10.47 9.39
C THR A 121 -19.45 -9.07 8.94
#